data_AF-A0A4P9TH14-F1
#
_entry.id   AF-A0A4P9TH14-F1
#
_cell.length_a   1.000
_cell.length_b   1.000
_cell.length_c   1.000
_cell.angle_alpha   90.00
_cell.angle_beta   90.00
_cell.angle_gamma   90.00
#
_symmetry.space_group_name_H-M   'P 1'
#
loop_
_entity.id
_entity.type
_entity.pdbx_description
1 polymer ?
#
loop_
_entity_poly.entity_id
_entity_poly.type
_entity_poly.pdbx_seq_one_letter_code
_entity_poly.pdbx_strand_id
1 'polypeptide(L)'
;MVDVLAARTAHLVFAALWAGSVCFVAAVIVPLARDGAFNRTQPLEVISGKLTSISRVSSLVLLLTGGHLAGNGYNIEGLVGTTNGRLVLTMVALWLLLTALVEIGVKRFETGLTGKKIREPARDALPVFRAAAVAAIALLIVAGLLSANVARLL
;
A
#
# COMPACT_ATOMS: atom_id res chain seq x y z
N MET A 1 10.64 25.56 -0.45
CA MET A 1 11.68 24.61 -0.91
C MET A 1 11.92 23.49 0.10
N VAL A 2 12.16 23.82 1.38
CA VAL A 2 12.34 22.80 2.45
C VAL A 2 11.07 21.97 2.67
N ASP A 3 9.91 22.59 2.60
CA ASP A 3 8.59 21.98 2.72
C ASP A 3 8.30 20.92 1.63
N VAL A 4 8.57 21.25 0.36
CA VAL A 4 8.42 20.32 -0.77
C VAL A 4 9.37 19.14 -0.64
N LEU A 5 10.62 19.40 -0.21
CA LEU A 5 11.60 18.33 0.02
C LEU A 5 11.15 17.43 1.17
N ALA A 6 10.73 18.00 2.30
CA ALA A 6 10.23 17.24 3.45
C ALA A 6 9.01 16.38 3.07
N ALA A 7 8.05 16.96 2.34
CA ALA A 7 6.89 16.24 1.85
C ALA A 7 7.29 15.08 0.91
N ARG A 8 8.20 15.29 -0.04
CA ARG A 8 8.68 14.24 -0.95
C ARG A 8 9.38 13.12 -0.20
N THR A 9 10.28 13.44 0.72
CA THR A 9 10.99 12.45 1.52
C THR A 9 10.03 11.63 2.37
N ALA A 10 9.11 12.28 3.08
CA ALA A 10 8.09 11.60 3.86
C ALA A 10 7.20 10.72 2.98
N HIS A 11 6.76 11.22 1.83
CA HIS A 11 5.94 10.46 0.88
C HIS A 11 6.64 9.17 0.44
N LEU A 12 7.90 9.25 0.01
CA LEU A 12 8.66 8.08 -0.44
C LEU A 12 8.92 7.08 0.69
N VAL A 13 9.27 7.54 1.89
CA VAL A 13 9.52 6.66 3.04
C VAL A 13 8.26 5.90 3.43
N PHE A 14 7.11 6.58 3.53
CA PHE A 14 5.85 5.93 3.89
C PHE A 14 5.32 5.04 2.76
N ALA A 15 5.52 5.42 1.49
CA ALA A 15 5.19 4.56 0.36
C ALA A 15 5.99 3.26 0.39
N ALA A 16 7.32 3.34 0.62
CA ALA A 16 8.19 2.17 0.72
C ALA A 16 7.85 1.30 1.93
N LEU A 17 7.65 1.90 3.11
CA LEU A 17 7.27 1.19 4.33
C LEU A 17 5.97 0.41 4.15
N TRP A 18 4.95 1.06 3.60
CA TRP A 18 3.64 0.45 3.44
C TRP A 18 3.66 -0.65 2.38
N ALA A 19 4.23 -0.38 1.20
CA ALA A 19 4.35 -1.35 0.13
C ALA A 19 5.17 -2.57 0.57
N GLY A 20 6.29 -2.35 1.25
CA GLY A 20 7.13 -3.42 1.80
C GLY A 20 6.39 -4.28 2.83
N SER A 21 5.64 -3.65 3.74
CA SER A 21 4.84 -4.36 4.75
C SER A 21 3.78 -5.25 4.12
N VAL A 22 3.03 -4.72 3.13
CA VAL A 22 1.99 -5.49 2.41
C VAL A 22 2.62 -6.65 1.64
N CYS A 23 3.71 -6.41 0.92
CA CYS A 23 4.41 -7.46 0.18
C CYS A 23 4.92 -8.56 1.11
N PHE A 24 5.51 -8.19 2.25
CA PHE A 24 6.01 -9.15 3.23
C PHE A 24 4.87 -10.00 3.82
N VAL A 25 3.74 -9.40 4.16
CA VAL A 25 2.58 -10.15 4.67
C VAL A 25 2.04 -11.10 3.60
N ALA A 26 1.90 -10.65 2.35
CA ALA A 26 1.37 -11.44 1.25
C ALA A 26 2.30 -12.59 0.82
N ALA A 27 3.61 -12.38 0.84
CA ALA A 27 4.60 -13.32 0.35
C ALA A 27 5.12 -14.28 1.43
N VAL A 28 5.14 -13.85 2.70
CA VAL A 28 5.76 -14.60 3.80
C VAL A 28 4.74 -15.01 4.85
N ILE A 29 4.09 -14.03 5.50
CA ILE A 29 3.27 -14.32 6.69
C ILE A 29 2.04 -15.17 6.37
N VAL A 30 1.23 -14.75 5.39
CA VAL A 30 -0.03 -15.44 5.07
C VAL A 30 0.24 -16.84 4.49
N PRO A 31 1.22 -17.04 3.59
CA PRO A 31 1.62 -18.38 3.16
C PRO A 31 2.07 -19.28 4.32
N LEU A 32 2.91 -18.79 5.23
CA LEU A 32 3.32 -19.57 6.41
C LEU A 32 2.14 -19.94 7.32
N ALA A 33 1.17 -19.04 7.50
CA ALA A 33 -0.07 -19.33 8.22
C ALA A 33 -0.92 -20.40 7.53
N ARG A 34 -1.08 -20.32 6.20
CA ARG A 34 -1.78 -21.32 5.38
C ARG A 34 -1.12 -22.70 5.52
N ASP A 35 0.21 -22.71 5.52
CA ASP A 35 1.02 -23.94 5.50
C ASP A 35 1.19 -24.57 6.89
N GLY A 36 0.73 -23.89 7.94
CA GLY A 36 0.66 -24.44 9.31
C GLY A 36 1.90 -24.17 10.15
N ALA A 37 2.70 -23.15 9.81
CA ALA A 37 3.88 -22.77 10.60
C ALA A 37 3.54 -22.10 11.94
N PHE A 38 2.27 -21.72 12.16
CA PHE A 38 1.80 -21.07 13.38
C PHE A 38 0.88 -22.00 14.18
N ASN A 39 1.15 -22.11 15.48
CA ASN A 39 0.37 -22.94 16.42
C ASN A 39 -0.60 -22.13 17.29
N ARG A 40 -0.60 -20.79 17.17
CA ARG A 40 -1.45 -19.85 17.93
C ARG A 40 -1.90 -18.72 17.02
N THR A 41 -3.09 -18.19 17.25
CA THR A 41 -3.66 -17.07 16.47
C THR A 41 -3.10 -15.72 16.89
N GLN A 42 -2.78 -15.55 18.18
CA GLN A 42 -2.34 -14.27 18.76
C GLN A 42 -1.21 -13.56 17.97
N PRO A 43 -0.13 -14.23 17.50
CA PRO A 43 0.88 -13.55 16.70
C PRO A 43 0.33 -13.00 15.37
N LEU A 44 -0.61 -13.72 14.75
CA LEU A 44 -1.24 -13.34 13.49
C LEU A 44 -2.17 -12.14 13.69
N GLU A 45 -2.94 -12.11 14.77
CA GLU A 45 -3.79 -10.98 15.18
C GLU A 45 -2.96 -9.71 15.44
N VAL A 46 -1.79 -9.86 16.09
CA VAL A 46 -0.86 -8.73 16.31
C VAL A 46 -0.29 -8.23 14.98
N ILE A 47 0.10 -9.13 14.07
CA ILE A 47 0.64 -8.75 12.76
C ILE A 47 -0.44 -8.05 11.91
N SER A 48 -1.66 -8.58 11.85
CA SER A 48 -2.76 -7.99 11.07
C SER A 48 -3.19 -6.64 11.63
N GLY A 49 -3.24 -6.51 12.96
CA GLY A 49 -3.47 -5.23 13.64
C GLY A 49 -2.38 -4.20 13.33
N LYS A 50 -1.10 -4.59 13.36
CA LYS A 50 0.01 -3.69 12.97
C LYS A 50 -0.05 -3.31 11.50
N LEU A 51 -0.35 -4.23 10.60
CA LEU A 51 -0.52 -3.95 9.17
C LEU A 51 -1.63 -2.92 8.95
N THR A 52 -2.75 -3.05 9.66
CA THR A 52 -3.86 -2.08 9.61
C THR A 52 -3.41 -0.70 10.04
N SER A 53 -2.74 -0.60 11.19
CA SER A 53 -2.23 0.68 11.69
C SER A 53 -1.22 1.31 10.74
N ILE A 54 -0.25 0.55 10.24
CA ILE A 54 0.73 1.02 9.25
C ILE A 54 0.00 1.51 7.98
N SER A 55 -0.99 0.76 7.50
CA SER A 55 -1.72 1.09 6.27
C SER A 55 -2.53 2.37 6.40
N ARG A 56 -3.22 2.57 7.54
CA ARG A 56 -4.01 3.77 7.81
C ARG A 56 -3.14 5.01 7.98
N VAL A 57 -2.07 4.90 8.79
CA VAL A 57 -1.12 6.00 8.99
C VAL A 57 -0.45 6.36 7.67
N SER A 58 0.05 5.36 6.93
CA SER A 58 0.69 5.60 5.64
C SER A 58 -0.28 6.22 4.65
N SER A 59 -1.51 5.73 4.55
CA SER A 59 -2.54 6.32 3.68
C SER A 59 -2.77 7.79 3.98
N LEU A 60 -2.88 8.15 5.26
CA LEU A 60 -3.07 9.55 5.66
C LEU A 60 -1.85 10.40 5.31
N VAL A 61 -0.65 9.94 5.64
CA VAL A 61 0.60 10.66 5.34
C VAL A 61 0.76 10.85 3.83
N LEU A 62 0.49 9.82 3.03
CA LEU A 62 0.58 9.88 1.57
C LEU A 62 -0.45 10.82 0.95
N LEU A 63 -1.67 10.87 1.49
CA LEU A 63 -2.68 11.85 1.06
C LEU A 63 -2.19 13.28 1.31
N LEU A 64 -1.71 13.57 2.52
CA LEU A 64 -1.28 14.92 2.89
C LEU A 64 -0.05 15.36 2.09
N THR A 65 0.97 14.51 2.04
CA THR A 65 2.22 14.81 1.33
C THR A 65 2.02 14.81 -0.18
N GLY A 66 1.26 13.86 -0.73
CA GLY A 66 0.94 13.77 -2.15
C GLY A 66 0.07 14.95 -2.61
N GLY A 67 -0.91 15.34 -1.81
CA GLY A 67 -1.73 16.53 -2.04
C GLY A 67 -0.90 17.82 -2.07
N HIS A 68 0.01 18.00 -1.10
CA HIS A 68 0.94 19.14 -1.09
C HIS A 68 1.83 19.16 -2.34
N LEU A 69 2.42 18.02 -2.72
CA LEU A 69 3.26 17.90 -3.91
C LEU A 69 2.49 18.18 -5.20
N ALA A 70 1.28 17.65 -5.32
CA ALA A 70 0.44 17.86 -6.49
C ALA A 70 -0.01 19.32 -6.61
N GLY A 71 -0.45 19.94 -5.50
CA GLY A 71 -0.89 21.34 -5.47
C GLY A 71 0.22 22.35 -5.76
N ASN A 72 1.49 22.00 -5.50
CA ASN A 72 2.64 22.82 -5.88
C ASN A 72 3.16 22.51 -7.29
N GLY A 73 2.88 21.31 -7.82
CA GLY A 73 3.47 20.83 -9.07
C GLY A 73 2.56 20.92 -10.29
N TYR A 74 1.25 21.01 -10.11
CA TYR A 74 0.27 20.95 -11.19
C TYR A 74 -0.87 21.94 -10.98
N ASN A 75 -1.29 22.60 -12.05
CA ASN A 75 -2.65 23.12 -12.19
C ASN A 75 -3.59 22.01 -12.70
N ILE A 76 -4.90 22.28 -12.77
CA ILE A 76 -5.90 21.29 -13.21
C ILE A 76 -5.57 20.76 -14.62
N GLU A 77 -5.29 21.66 -15.56
CA GLU A 77 -4.95 21.32 -16.94
C GLU A 77 -3.70 20.43 -17.02
N GLY A 78 -2.66 20.77 -16.25
CA GLY A 78 -1.43 19.98 -16.18
C GLY A 78 -1.65 18.59 -15.59
N LEU A 79 -2.52 18.47 -14.59
CA LEU A 79 -2.80 17.20 -13.92
C LEU A 79 -3.54 16.21 -14.83
N VAL A 80 -4.45 16.68 -15.68
CA VAL A 80 -5.22 15.81 -16.59
C VAL A 80 -4.61 15.70 -17.99
N GLY A 81 -3.86 16.74 -18.40
CA GLY A 81 -3.35 16.89 -19.75
C GLY A 81 -1.96 16.31 -20.00
N THR A 82 -1.15 16.12 -18.94
CA THR A 82 0.25 15.67 -19.08
C THR A 82 0.46 14.21 -18.71
N THR A 83 1.52 13.59 -19.24
CA THR A 83 1.93 12.22 -18.89
C THR A 83 2.15 12.06 -17.40
N ASN A 84 2.92 12.96 -16.77
CA ASN A 84 3.16 12.88 -15.33
C ASN A 84 1.89 13.16 -14.52
N GLY A 85 1.02 14.07 -14.97
CA GLY A 85 -0.27 14.30 -14.32
C GLY A 85 -1.13 13.04 -14.29
N ARG A 86 -1.22 12.31 -15.41
CA ARG A 86 -1.92 11.01 -15.50
C ARG A 86 -1.29 9.95 -14.59
N LEU A 87 0.04 9.96 -14.42
CA LEU A 87 0.71 9.09 -13.44
C LEU A 87 0.32 9.44 -12.00
N VAL A 88 0.20 10.72 -11.65
CA VAL A 88 -0.31 11.14 -10.32
C VAL A 88 -1.74 10.63 -10.11
N LEU A 89 -2.63 10.78 -11.10
CA LEU A 89 -4.01 10.28 -11.01
C LEU A 89 -4.05 8.75 -10.87
N THR A 90 -3.19 8.05 -11.63
CA THR A 90 -3.03 6.59 -11.51
C THR A 90 -2.54 6.20 -10.12
N MET A 91 -1.59 6.95 -9.55
CA MET A 91 -1.09 6.75 -8.20
C MET A 91 -2.20 6.87 -7.17
N VAL A 92 -3.06 7.88 -7.28
CA VAL A 92 -4.22 8.06 -6.38
C VAL A 92 -5.21 6.89 -6.50
N ALA A 93 -5.51 6.43 -7.71
CA ALA A 93 -6.41 5.30 -7.91
C ALA A 93 -5.84 4.00 -7.30
N LEU A 94 -4.57 3.70 -7.57
CA LEU A 94 -3.88 2.54 -6.99
C LEU A 94 -3.75 2.64 -5.47
N TRP A 95 -3.57 3.84 -4.94
CA TRP A 95 -3.51 4.10 -3.51
C TRP A 95 -4.84 3.74 -2.83
N LEU A 96 -5.96 4.22 -3.35
CA LEU A 96 -7.29 3.87 -2.83
C LEU A 96 -7.58 2.37 -2.95
N LEU A 97 -7.20 1.76 -4.07
CA LEU A 97 -7.31 0.33 -4.28
C LEU A 97 -6.49 -0.46 -3.24
N LEU A 98 -5.25 -0.08 -2.99
CA LEU A 98 -4.39 -0.73 -2.00
C LEU A 98 -5.01 -0.62 -0.60
N THR A 99 -5.49 0.56 -0.21
CA THR A 99 -6.18 0.77 1.07
C THR A 99 -7.36 -0.18 1.23
N ALA A 100 -8.22 -0.25 0.21
CA ALA A 100 -9.39 -1.13 0.22
C ALA A 100 -8.98 -2.61 0.32
N LEU A 101 -8.02 -3.06 -0.49
CA LEU A 101 -7.56 -4.44 -0.48
C LEU A 101 -6.95 -4.85 0.86
N VAL A 102 -6.17 -3.98 1.51
CA VAL A 102 -5.59 -4.30 2.82
C VAL A 102 -6.67 -4.40 3.90
N GLU A 103 -7.60 -3.45 3.96
CA GLU A 103 -8.70 -3.48 4.95
C GLU A 103 -9.58 -4.72 4.76
N ILE A 104 -9.90 -5.08 3.50
CA ILE A 104 -10.66 -6.30 3.19
C ILE A 104 -9.86 -7.56 3.56
N GLY A 105 -8.58 -7.61 3.19
CA GLY A 105 -7.69 -8.75 3.44
C GLY A 105 -7.53 -9.01 4.93
N VAL A 106 -7.29 -7.96 5.72
CA VAL A 106 -7.18 -8.05 7.18
C VAL A 106 -8.50 -8.52 7.79
N LYS A 107 -9.62 -7.89 7.47
CA LYS A 107 -10.93 -8.27 8.03
C LYS A 107 -11.26 -9.73 7.74
N ARG A 108 -11.08 -10.15 6.48
CA ARG A 108 -11.31 -11.53 6.05
C ARG A 108 -10.42 -12.51 6.82
N PHE A 109 -9.16 -12.14 7.04
CA PHE A 109 -8.22 -12.96 7.79
C PHE A 109 -8.61 -13.07 9.27
N GLU A 110 -8.87 -11.96 9.95
CA GLU A 110 -9.17 -11.90 11.38
C GLU A 110 -10.51 -12.56 11.74
N THR A 111 -11.57 -12.36 10.94
CA THR A 111 -12.87 -13.02 11.17
C THR A 111 -12.75 -14.54 11.18
N GLY A 112 -11.82 -15.10 10.41
CA GLY A 112 -11.60 -16.54 10.40
C GLY A 112 -10.80 -17.07 11.61
N LEU A 113 -10.01 -16.22 12.27
CA LEU A 113 -9.16 -16.62 13.41
C LEU A 113 -9.99 -16.87 14.70
N THR A 114 -11.19 -16.32 14.80
CA THR A 114 -12.04 -16.40 16.01
C THR A 114 -12.39 -17.83 16.42
N GLY A 115 -12.37 -18.78 15.47
CA GLY A 115 -12.56 -20.22 15.73
C GLY A 115 -11.29 -20.99 16.10
N LYS A 116 -10.17 -20.33 16.41
CA LYS A 116 -8.83 -20.92 16.57
C LYS A 116 -8.31 -21.64 15.32
N LYS A 117 -8.92 -21.37 14.17
CA LYS A 117 -8.48 -21.85 12.86
C LYS A 117 -7.44 -20.88 12.31
N ILE A 118 -6.38 -21.40 11.69
CA ILE A 118 -5.30 -20.57 11.11
C ILE A 118 -5.21 -20.79 9.59
N ARG A 119 -5.18 -22.06 9.17
CA ARG A 119 -4.89 -22.44 7.78
C ARG A 119 -5.97 -22.03 6.79
N GLU A 120 -7.23 -22.26 7.16
CA GLU A 120 -8.40 -21.92 6.33
C GLU A 120 -8.56 -20.39 6.15
N PRO A 121 -8.54 -19.57 7.22
CA PRO A 121 -8.56 -18.11 7.07
C PRO A 121 -7.41 -17.56 6.23
N ALA A 122 -6.19 -18.10 6.42
CA ALA A 122 -5.02 -17.73 5.63
C ALA A 122 -5.21 -18.07 4.15
N ARG A 123 -5.71 -19.27 3.83
CA ARG A 123 -6.00 -19.69 2.44
C ARG A 123 -6.99 -18.75 1.77
N ASP A 124 -8.03 -18.36 2.49
CA ASP A 124 -9.13 -17.57 1.97
C ASP A 124 -8.75 -16.09 1.78
N ALA A 125 -7.93 -15.53 2.68
CA ALA A 125 -7.45 -14.15 2.60
C ALA A 125 -6.27 -13.97 1.62
N LEU A 126 -5.49 -15.02 1.35
CA LEU A 126 -4.27 -14.95 0.53
C LEU A 126 -4.46 -14.30 -0.87
N PRO A 127 -5.52 -14.59 -1.65
CA PRO A 127 -5.71 -13.94 -2.94
C PRO A 127 -5.84 -12.42 -2.84
N VAL A 128 -6.50 -11.93 -1.79
CA VAL A 128 -6.68 -10.49 -1.55
C VAL A 128 -5.35 -9.83 -1.21
N PHE A 129 -4.56 -10.45 -0.33
CA PHE A 129 -3.21 -9.94 0.00
C PHE A 129 -2.26 -9.97 -1.21
N ARG A 130 -2.36 -10.96 -2.10
CA ARG A 130 -1.59 -10.99 -3.35
C ARG A 130 -1.98 -9.86 -4.29
N ALA A 131 -3.28 -9.59 -4.45
CA ALA A 131 -3.74 -8.44 -5.22
C ALA A 131 -3.24 -7.12 -4.60
N ALA A 132 -3.25 -7.01 -3.28
CA ALA A 132 -2.69 -5.86 -2.57
C ALA A 132 -1.18 -5.70 -2.84
N ALA A 133 -0.41 -6.79 -2.82
CA ALA A 133 1.02 -6.74 -3.14
C ALA A 133 1.28 -6.29 -4.58
N VAL A 134 0.48 -6.74 -5.55
CA VAL A 134 0.57 -6.27 -6.94
C VAL A 134 0.30 -4.77 -7.04
N ALA A 135 -0.75 -4.28 -6.38
CA ALA A 135 -1.07 -2.85 -6.33
C ALA A 135 0.04 -2.03 -5.65
N ALA A 136 0.64 -2.56 -4.58
CA ALA A 136 1.76 -1.94 -3.89
C ALA A 136 3.02 -1.83 -4.76
N ILE A 137 3.35 -2.88 -5.52
CA ILE A 137 4.46 -2.85 -6.48
C ILE A 137 4.18 -1.84 -7.60
N ALA A 138 2.95 -1.84 -8.15
CA ALA A 138 2.54 -0.88 -9.17
C ALA A 138 2.68 0.57 -8.68
N LEU A 139 2.32 0.86 -7.42
CA LEU A 139 2.54 2.17 -6.80
C LEU A 139 4.02 2.56 -6.76
N LEU A 140 4.91 1.65 -6.37
CA LEU A 140 6.35 1.93 -6.35
C LEU A 140 6.92 2.18 -7.75
N ILE A 141 6.43 1.45 -8.76
CA ILE A 141 6.79 1.69 -10.16
C ILE A 141 6.36 3.10 -10.58
N VAL A 142 5.10 3.49 -10.32
CA VAL A 142 4.58 4.83 -10.63
C VAL A 142 5.38 5.91 -9.90
N ALA A 143 5.72 5.70 -8.63
CA ALA A 143 6.57 6.61 -7.86
C ALA A 143 7.97 6.76 -8.47
N GLY A 144 8.57 5.66 -8.95
CA GLY A 144 9.85 5.68 -9.67
C GLY A 144 9.78 6.47 -10.98
N LEU A 145 8.75 6.24 -11.80
CA LEU A 145 8.53 6.97 -13.05
C LEU A 145 8.33 8.47 -12.83
N LEU A 146 7.59 8.85 -11.79
CA LEU A 146 7.41 10.24 -11.39
C LEU A 146 8.71 10.88 -10.87
N SER A 147 9.49 10.12 -10.09
CA SER A 147 10.76 10.60 -9.53
C SER A 147 11.82 10.83 -10.61
N ALA A 148 11.82 9.98 -11.65
CA ALA A 148 12.66 10.12 -12.83
C ALA A 148 12.16 11.20 -13.82
N ASN A 149 10.95 11.73 -13.61
CA ASN A 149 10.30 12.64 -14.55
C ASN A 149 10.23 12.07 -15.97
N VAL A 150 9.60 10.90 -16.12
CA VAL A 150 9.60 10.14 -17.37
C VAL A 150 9.12 10.93 -18.59
N ALA A 151 8.26 11.95 -18.41
CA ALA A 151 7.83 12.83 -19.51
C ALA A 151 8.98 13.62 -20.17
N ARG A 152 10.15 13.75 -19.53
CA ARG A 152 11.35 14.33 -20.16
C ARG A 152 12.16 13.33 -20.99
N LEU A 153 11.85 12.04 -20.86
CA LEU A 153 12.56 10.93 -21.51
C LEU A 153 11.80 10.41 -22.75
N LEU A 154 10.59 10.93 -22.99
CA LEU A 154 9.71 10.61 -24.12
C LEU A 154 9.50 11.87 -24.95
#